data_AF-F0IE12-F1
#
_entry.id   AF-F0IE12-F1
#
_cell.length_a   1.000
_cell.length_b   1.000
_cell.length_c   1.000
_cell.angle_alpha   90.00
_cell.angle_beta   90.00
_cell.angle_gamma   90.00
#
_symmetry.space_group_name_H-M   'P 1'
#
loop_
_entity.id
_entity.type
_entity.pdbx_description
1 polymer ?
#
loop_
_entity_poly.entity_id
_entity_poly.type
_entity_poly.pdbx_seq_one_letter_code
_entity_poly.pdbx_strand_id
1 'polypeptide(L)'
;MFRLFFLFPCFTLAQYPKAMDFSKLYQGKIDSLVVIHRMGWTRETSWPEAPEEEHITERRELLPLSEGNRLLRILRNKRGYKEEYPLLNDVVSSFLFYANGNEVLTIHFSPETKQLTMYKGDELIFAGMSKGKLTKKLIRYLYPNLSAKELYMNFFILWEEI
;
A
#
# COMPACT_ATOMS: atom_id res chain seq x y z
N MET A 1 16.44 -43.02 -0.28
CA MET A 1 15.41 -42.88 -1.32
C MET A 1 14.07 -43.22 -0.67
N PHE A 2 13.07 -42.37 -0.49
CA PHE A 2 12.72 -41.02 -0.96
C PHE A 2 12.31 -40.23 0.30
N ARG A 3 12.97 -39.10 0.60
CA ARG A 3 12.41 -38.13 1.56
C ARG A 3 11.38 -37.32 0.77
N LEU A 4 10.09 -37.58 0.99
CA LEU A 4 9.04 -36.60 0.68
C LEU A 4 9.29 -35.39 1.60
N PHE A 5 10.19 -34.50 1.19
CA PHE A 5 10.20 -33.16 1.74
C PHE A 5 8.92 -32.50 1.28
N PHE A 6 8.14 -32.02 2.25
CA PHE A 6 6.92 -31.24 2.08
C PHE A 6 7.15 -30.10 1.08
N LEU A 7 6.87 -30.35 -0.20
CA LEU A 7 6.56 -29.33 -1.20
C LEU A 7 5.10 -28.91 -1.00
N PHE A 8 4.76 -28.47 0.19
CA PHE A 8 3.78 -27.40 0.28
C PHE A 8 4.62 -26.14 0.09
N PRO A 9 4.78 -25.60 -1.14
CA PRO A 9 5.08 -24.18 -1.21
C PRO A 9 4.00 -23.54 -0.34
N CYS A 10 4.39 -22.62 0.54
CA CYS A 10 3.43 -21.74 1.18
C CYS A 10 2.47 -21.30 0.08
N PHE A 11 1.26 -21.85 0.08
CA PHE A 11 0.11 -21.16 -0.46
C PHE A 11 0.01 -19.97 0.48
N THR A 12 0.82 -18.94 0.21
CA THR A 12 0.52 -17.58 0.60
C THR A 12 -0.93 -17.46 0.21
N LEU A 13 -1.81 -17.27 1.20
CA LEU A 13 -3.20 -16.99 0.94
C LEU A 13 -3.19 -15.66 0.20
N ALA A 14 -2.97 -15.74 -1.12
CA ALA A 14 -3.00 -14.63 -2.03
C ALA A 14 -4.30 -13.93 -1.69
N GLN A 15 -4.19 -12.69 -1.20
CA GLN A 15 -5.38 -11.98 -0.81
C GLN A 15 -6.18 -11.80 -2.11
N TYR A 16 -7.25 -12.58 -2.25
CA TYR A 16 -8.06 -12.58 -3.46
C TYR A 16 -8.49 -11.14 -3.73
N PRO A 17 -8.41 -10.67 -4.99
CA PRO A 17 -8.82 -9.32 -5.31
C PRO A 17 -10.26 -9.14 -4.84
N LYS A 18 -10.47 -8.11 -4.03
CA LYS A 18 -11.78 -7.75 -3.50
C LYS A 18 -12.20 -6.44 -4.15
N ALA A 19 -13.29 -6.51 -4.91
CA ALA A 19 -13.98 -5.36 -5.45
C ALA A 19 -14.23 -4.30 -4.38
N MET A 20 -14.10 -3.04 -4.76
CA MET A 20 -14.23 -1.94 -3.82
C MET A 20 -15.68 -1.84 -3.31
N ASP A 21 -15.86 -1.98 -2.00
CA ASP A 21 -17.13 -1.72 -1.34
C ASP A 21 -17.25 -0.22 -0.96
N PHE A 22 -17.69 0.59 -1.91
CA PHE A 22 -17.89 2.04 -1.70
C PHE A 22 -18.92 2.36 -0.62
N SER A 23 -19.86 1.46 -0.31
CA SER A 23 -20.85 1.67 0.74
C SER A 23 -20.20 1.68 2.13
N LYS A 24 -19.06 1.01 2.26
CA LYS A 24 -18.30 0.91 3.50
C LYS A 24 -17.16 1.92 3.58
N LEU A 25 -16.77 2.56 2.48
CA LEU A 25 -15.75 3.60 2.49
C LEU A 25 -16.16 4.75 3.42
N TYR A 26 -15.24 5.19 4.28
CA TYR A 26 -15.50 6.23 5.28
C TYR A 26 -15.98 7.56 4.65
N GLN A 27 -17.17 8.02 5.08
CA GLN A 27 -17.81 9.23 4.55
C GLN A 27 -17.67 10.45 5.47
N GLY A 28 -17.31 10.25 6.75
CA GLY A 28 -17.24 11.30 7.75
C GLY A 28 -16.05 12.24 7.60
N LYS A 29 -15.87 13.09 8.61
CA LYS A 29 -14.73 13.99 8.74
C LYS A 29 -13.66 13.33 9.60
N ILE A 30 -12.43 13.30 9.10
CA ILE A 30 -11.26 12.89 9.87
C ILE A 30 -10.72 14.05 10.70
N ASP A 31 -10.03 13.74 11.79
CA ASP A 31 -9.26 14.70 12.58
C ASP A 31 -7.76 14.65 12.25
N SER A 32 -7.25 13.46 11.87
CA SER A 32 -5.84 13.23 11.62
C SER A 32 -5.61 12.09 10.63
N LEU A 33 -4.45 12.15 9.97
CA LEU A 33 -3.96 11.12 9.06
C LEU A 33 -2.50 10.83 9.42
N VAL A 34 -2.21 9.60 9.79
CA VAL A 34 -0.86 9.15 10.09
C VAL A 34 -0.37 8.28 8.95
N VAL A 35 0.85 8.54 8.48
CA VAL A 35 1.56 7.71 7.52
C VAL A 35 2.64 6.94 8.24
N ILE A 36 2.61 5.63 8.09
CA ILE A 36 3.65 4.71 8.51
C ILE A 36 4.39 4.29 7.25
N HIS A 37 5.51 4.95 6.99
CA HIS A 37 6.39 4.62 5.89
C HIS A 37 7.30 3.46 6.28
N ARG A 38 7.22 2.35 5.56
CA ARG A 38 8.11 1.20 5.71
C ARG A 38 9.01 1.08 4.50
N MET A 39 10.31 0.94 4.75
CA MET A 39 11.33 0.73 3.73
C MET A 39 12.24 -0.40 4.17
N GLY A 40 12.69 -1.22 3.24
CA GLY A 40 13.52 -2.37 3.59
C GLY A 40 13.44 -3.49 2.58
N TRP A 41 13.94 -4.64 2.99
CA TRP A 41 13.82 -5.90 2.26
C TRP A 41 13.54 -7.03 3.25
N THR A 42 12.73 -7.99 2.81
CA THR A 42 12.65 -9.32 3.43
C THR A 42 13.60 -10.25 2.72
N ARG A 43 13.89 -11.40 3.32
CA ARG A 43 14.78 -12.39 2.72
C ARG A 43 14.23 -12.86 1.38
N GLU A 44 12.91 -13.04 1.30
CA GLU A 44 12.16 -13.48 0.12
C GLU A 44 12.11 -12.44 -1.00
N THR A 45 12.21 -11.15 -0.67
CA THR A 45 12.13 -10.03 -1.63
C THR A 45 13.48 -9.37 -1.91
N SER A 46 14.56 -9.92 -1.35
CA SER A 46 15.91 -9.40 -1.49
C SER A 46 16.54 -9.69 -2.87
N TRP A 47 17.51 -8.86 -3.28
CA TRP A 47 18.32 -9.10 -4.49
C TRP A 47 19.50 -10.04 -4.16
N PRO A 48 20.12 -10.72 -5.16
CA PRO A 48 21.12 -11.77 -4.90
C PRO A 48 22.33 -11.35 -4.04
N GLU A 49 22.67 -10.06 -4.02
CA GLU A 49 23.77 -9.48 -3.25
C GLU A 49 23.32 -8.73 -1.98
N ALA A 50 22.04 -8.81 -1.62
CA ALA A 50 21.55 -8.19 -0.39
C ALA A 50 22.13 -8.90 0.85
N PRO A 51 22.29 -8.18 1.98
CA PRO A 51 22.62 -8.83 3.25
C PRO A 51 21.62 -9.93 3.61
N GLU A 52 22.10 -11.04 4.19
CA GLU A 52 21.24 -12.17 4.59
C GLU A 52 20.19 -11.78 5.65
N GLU A 53 20.49 -10.75 6.45
CA GLU A 53 19.57 -10.25 7.47
C GLU A 53 18.48 -9.38 6.84
N GLU A 54 17.23 -9.67 7.18
CA GLU A 54 16.10 -8.82 6.85
C GLU A 54 16.26 -7.47 7.53
N HIS A 55 15.95 -6.40 6.80
CA HIS A 55 16.07 -5.06 7.34
C HIS A 55 14.86 -4.25 6.92
N ILE A 56 13.96 -3.99 7.88
CA ILE A 56 12.80 -3.12 7.70
C ILE A 56 12.92 -1.94 8.66
N THR A 57 12.87 -0.74 8.11
CA THR A 57 12.82 0.51 8.86
C THR A 57 11.43 1.10 8.79
N GLU A 58 10.97 1.66 9.91
CA GLU A 58 9.67 2.31 10.01
C GLU A 58 9.84 3.79 10.39
N ARG A 59 9.20 4.67 9.63
CA ARG A 59 9.06 6.09 9.95
C ARG A 59 7.58 6.45 10.04
N ARG A 60 7.20 7.16 11.10
CA ARG A 60 5.84 7.65 11.29
C ARG A 60 5.78 9.15 11.08
N GLU A 61 4.76 9.60 10.36
CA GLU A 61 4.56 11.02 10.07
C GLU A 61 3.08 11.38 10.14
N LEU A 62 2.77 12.47 10.84
CA LEU A 62 1.43 13.05 10.84
C LEU A 62 1.30 13.97 9.62
N LEU A 63 0.35 13.66 8.74
CA LEU A 63 0.05 14.52 7.60
C LEU A 63 -0.94 15.63 7.98
N PRO A 64 -0.85 16.81 7.34
CA PRO A 64 -1.84 17.86 7.51
C PRO A 64 -3.26 17.37 7.20
N LEU A 65 -4.23 17.84 7.97
CA LEU A 65 -5.64 17.48 7.79
C LEU A 65 -6.18 17.79 6.38
N SER A 66 -5.67 18.85 5.74
CA SER A 66 -6.00 19.21 4.36
C SER A 66 -5.59 18.12 3.36
N GLU A 67 -4.45 17.47 3.59
CA GLU A 67 -3.94 16.39 2.76
C GLU A 67 -4.76 15.11 2.98
N GLY A 68 -5.10 14.76 4.24
CA GLY A 68 -5.96 13.61 4.51
C GLY A 68 -7.35 13.74 3.90
N ASN A 69 -7.98 14.91 4.00
CA ASN A 69 -9.26 15.18 3.34
C ASN A 69 -9.17 15.09 1.81
N ARG A 70 -8.06 15.55 1.23
CA ARG A 70 -7.81 15.44 -0.20
C ARG A 70 -7.67 13.98 -0.63
N LEU A 71 -6.98 13.16 0.17
CA LEU A 71 -6.83 11.73 -0.09
C LEU A 71 -8.19 11.02 -0.02
N LEU A 72 -9.00 11.25 1.02
CA LEU A 72 -10.37 10.70 1.10
C LEU A 72 -11.23 11.04 -0.11
N ARG A 73 -11.15 12.27 -0.63
CA ARG A 73 -11.85 12.66 -1.88
C ARG A 73 -11.37 11.86 -3.09
N ILE A 74 -10.07 11.55 -3.17
CA ILE A 74 -9.53 10.73 -4.25
C ILE A 74 -10.00 9.29 -4.11
N LEU A 75 -10.09 8.75 -2.89
CA LEU A 75 -10.55 7.38 -2.66
C LEU A 75 -12.02 7.16 -3.09
N ARG A 76 -12.84 8.21 -3.05
CA ARG A 76 -14.23 8.13 -3.54
C ARG A 76 -14.33 8.06 -5.06
N ASN A 77 -13.22 8.19 -5.79
CA ASN A 77 -13.22 8.10 -7.25
C ASN A 77 -13.14 6.64 -7.73
N LYS A 78 -14.19 6.17 -8.41
CA LYS A 78 -14.29 4.81 -8.96
C LYS A 78 -13.21 4.43 -9.97
N ARG A 79 -12.54 5.40 -10.61
CA ARG A 79 -11.47 5.15 -11.60
C ARG A 79 -10.09 4.93 -10.98
N GLY A 80 -9.97 4.97 -9.65
CA GLY A 80 -8.70 4.85 -8.93
C GLY A 80 -8.24 3.42 -8.66
N TYR A 81 -9.00 2.41 -9.10
CA TYR A 81 -8.84 1.01 -8.66
C TYR A 81 -8.79 0.05 -9.85
N LYS A 82 -8.06 -1.04 -9.66
CA LYS A 82 -8.05 -2.21 -10.56
C LYS A 82 -8.22 -3.46 -9.69
N GLU A 83 -9.26 -4.24 -9.96
CA GLU A 83 -9.53 -5.52 -9.29
C GLU A 83 -8.65 -6.61 -9.92
N GLU A 84 -7.36 -6.54 -9.65
CA GLU A 84 -6.38 -7.51 -10.11
C GLU A 84 -5.58 -8.04 -8.94
N TYR A 85 -5.10 -9.28 -9.09
CA TYR A 85 -4.21 -9.90 -8.12
C TYR A 85 -2.96 -9.03 -7.98
N PRO A 86 -2.77 -8.41 -6.80
CA PRO A 86 -1.53 -7.72 -6.56
C PRO A 86 -0.41 -8.74 -6.41
N LEU A 87 0.76 -8.44 -6.98
CA LEU A 87 1.98 -9.09 -6.54
C LEU A 87 2.19 -8.70 -5.07
N LEU A 88 2.21 -9.70 -4.19
CA LEU A 88 2.43 -9.49 -2.77
C LEU A 88 3.81 -8.90 -2.54
N ASN A 89 3.86 -7.89 -1.68
CA ASN A 89 5.11 -7.34 -1.17
C ASN A 89 4.99 -7.26 0.35
N ASP A 90 5.99 -7.80 1.04
CA ASP A 90 6.03 -7.83 2.49
C ASP A 90 6.31 -6.44 3.10
N VAL A 91 6.92 -5.53 2.32
CA VAL A 91 7.21 -4.16 2.73
C VAL A 91 6.12 -3.22 2.23
N VAL A 92 5.10 -3.01 3.07
CA VAL A 92 3.97 -2.11 2.80
C VAL A 92 3.91 -0.93 3.76
N SER A 93 3.71 0.26 3.20
CA SER A 93 3.44 1.47 3.96
C SER A 93 1.96 1.59 4.29
N SER A 94 1.64 2.21 5.42
CA SER A 94 0.26 2.32 5.91
C SER A 94 -0.19 3.78 6.04
N PHE A 95 -1.44 4.05 5.70
CA PHE A 95 -2.11 5.34 5.90
C PHE A 95 -3.30 5.09 6.84
N LEU A 96 -3.21 5.64 8.05
CA LEU A 96 -4.18 5.45 9.12
C LEU A 96 -5.00 6.73 9.30
N PHE A 97 -6.30 6.64 9.11
CA PHE A 97 -7.22 7.76 9.23
C PHE A 97 -7.95 7.68 10.56
N TYR A 98 -7.99 8.80 11.28
CA TYR A 98 -8.64 8.87 12.58
C TYR A 98 -9.80 9.86 12.58
N ALA A 99 -10.82 9.56 13.39
CA ALA A 99 -11.90 10.46 13.71
C ALA A 99 -12.34 10.30 15.17
N ASN A 100 -12.38 11.41 15.89
CA ASN A 100 -12.58 11.49 17.33
C ASN A 100 -11.62 10.55 18.09
N GLY A 101 -10.37 10.48 17.66
CA GLY A 101 -9.35 9.62 18.26
C GLY A 101 -9.44 8.12 17.92
N ASN A 102 -10.41 7.69 17.11
CA ASN A 102 -10.55 6.30 16.69
C ASN A 102 -10.06 6.10 15.25
N GLU A 103 -9.34 5.01 14.98
CA GLU A 103 -9.02 4.61 13.61
C GLU A 103 -10.30 4.22 12.87
N VAL A 104 -10.57 4.86 11.73
CA VAL A 104 -11.81 4.67 10.97
C VAL A 104 -11.60 4.10 9.57
N LEU A 105 -10.38 4.21 9.05
CA LEU A 105 -9.99 3.70 7.74
C LEU A 105 -8.48 3.48 7.74
N THR A 106 -8.05 2.33 7.23
CA THR A 106 -6.64 2.00 7.05
C THR A 106 -6.39 1.61 5.61
N ILE A 107 -5.28 2.07 5.06
CA ILE A 107 -4.84 1.75 3.71
C ILE A 107 -3.42 1.21 3.81
N HIS A 108 -3.17 0.03 3.28
CA HIS A 108 -1.81 -0.43 3.00
C HIS A 108 -1.52 -0.26 1.52
N PHE A 109 -0.32 0.24 1.23
CA PHE A 109 0.12 0.53 -0.11
C PHE A 109 1.58 0.12 -0.30
N SER A 110 1.84 -0.65 -1.35
CA SER A 110 3.18 -0.90 -1.86
C SER A 110 3.42 0.01 -3.07
N PRO A 111 4.42 0.92 -3.03
CA PRO A 111 4.76 1.75 -4.19
C PRO A 111 5.32 0.94 -5.36
N GLU A 112 5.97 -0.19 -5.06
CA GLU A 112 6.57 -1.12 -6.01
C GLU A 112 5.49 -1.85 -6.83
N THR A 113 4.65 -2.63 -6.16
CA THR A 113 3.64 -3.46 -6.84
C THR A 113 2.34 -2.71 -7.10
N LYS A 114 2.23 -1.46 -6.62
CA LYS A 114 1.01 -0.64 -6.61
C LYS A 114 -0.16 -1.31 -5.88
N GLN A 115 0.12 -2.39 -5.15
CA GLN A 115 -0.83 -3.10 -4.31
C GLN A 115 -1.45 -2.14 -3.32
N LEU A 116 -2.76 -2.25 -3.19
CA LEU A 116 -3.56 -1.43 -2.31
C LEU A 116 -4.59 -2.31 -1.61
N THR A 117 -4.55 -2.31 -0.28
CA THR A 117 -5.59 -2.93 0.55
C THR A 117 -6.18 -1.87 1.46
N MET A 118 -7.50 -1.95 1.69
CA MET A 118 -8.20 -0.99 2.52
C MET A 118 -9.13 -1.69 3.49
N TYR A 119 -9.14 -1.18 4.72
CA TYR A 119 -9.92 -1.70 5.81
C TYR A 119 -10.71 -0.59 6.50
N LYS A 120 -11.93 -0.91 6.94
CA LYS A 120 -12.69 -0.08 7.88
C LYS A 120 -12.75 -0.83 9.21
N GLY A 121 -11.97 -0.39 10.19
CA GLY A 121 -11.65 -1.24 11.34
C GLY A 121 -11.03 -2.54 10.84
N ASP A 122 -11.57 -3.69 11.27
CA ASP A 122 -11.09 -5.01 10.85
C ASP A 122 -11.69 -5.51 9.52
N GLU A 123 -12.63 -4.77 8.93
CA GLU A 123 -13.32 -5.21 7.73
C GLU A 123 -12.55 -4.81 6.46
N LEU A 124 -12.08 -5.80 5.68
CA LEU A 124 -11.51 -5.58 4.36
C LEU A 124 -12.59 -5.04 3.40
N ILE A 125 -12.39 -3.84 2.86
CA ILE A 125 -13.33 -3.19 1.90
C ILE A 125 -12.78 -3.14 0.47
N PHE A 126 -11.47 -3.32 0.28
CA PHE A 126 -10.85 -3.41 -1.05
C PHE A 126 -9.50 -4.14 -0.96
N ALA A 127 -9.21 -4.96 -1.96
CA ALA A 127 -7.88 -5.52 -2.20
C ALA A 127 -7.65 -5.58 -3.71
N GLY A 128 -6.58 -4.95 -4.19
CA GLY A 128 -6.24 -4.93 -5.60
C GLY A 128 -5.10 -3.96 -5.88
N MET A 129 -5.12 -3.31 -7.04
CA MET A 129 -4.12 -2.32 -7.40
C MET A 129 -4.68 -0.90 -7.43
N SER A 130 -3.89 0.04 -6.94
CA SER A 130 -4.16 1.47 -7.10
C SER A 130 -3.86 1.95 -8.54
N LYS A 131 -4.55 3.00 -8.99
CA LYS A 131 -4.31 3.61 -10.30
C LYS A 131 -4.34 5.14 -10.32
N GLY A 132 -3.67 5.68 -11.35
CA GLY A 132 -3.83 7.04 -11.81
C GLY A 132 -3.52 8.07 -10.72
N LYS A 133 -4.51 8.91 -10.40
CA LYS A 133 -4.35 9.99 -9.41
C LYS A 133 -4.10 9.47 -8.00
N LEU A 134 -4.65 8.29 -7.65
CA LEU A 134 -4.49 7.71 -6.31
C LEU A 134 -3.04 7.28 -6.09
N THR A 135 -2.49 6.45 -6.98
CA THR A 135 -1.10 5.97 -6.95
C THR A 135 -0.11 7.14 -6.88
N LYS A 136 -0.26 8.14 -7.77
CA LYS A 136 0.59 9.34 -7.78
C LYS A 136 0.57 10.08 -6.44
N LYS A 137 -0.59 10.14 -5.79
CA LYS A 137 -0.73 10.87 -4.54
C LYS A 137 -0.15 10.09 -3.35
N LEU A 138 -0.39 8.78 -3.28
CA LEU A 138 0.19 7.91 -2.25
C LEU A 138 1.72 7.91 -2.30
N ILE A 139 2.30 7.71 -3.49
CA ILE A 139 3.76 7.76 -3.69
C ILE A 139 4.35 9.09 -3.23
N ARG A 140 3.71 10.22 -3.58
CA ARG A 140 4.20 11.55 -3.20
C ARG A 140 4.20 11.78 -1.68
N TYR A 141 3.30 11.12 -0.93
CA TYR A 141 3.32 11.18 0.53
C TYR A 141 4.45 10.36 1.14
N LEU A 142 4.79 9.22 0.53
CA LEU A 142 5.91 8.38 1.00
C LEU A 142 7.27 9.00 0.69
N TYR A 143 7.37 9.70 -0.45
CA TYR A 143 8.63 10.29 -0.93
C TYR A 143 8.48 11.80 -1.20
N PRO A 144 8.27 12.63 -0.16
CA PRO A 144 8.02 14.07 -0.33
C PRO A 144 9.21 14.84 -0.89
N ASN A 145 10.43 14.30 -0.72
CA ASN A 145 11.68 14.94 -1.14
C ASN A 145 12.08 14.61 -2.58
N LEU A 146 11.43 13.64 -3.23
CA LEU A 146 11.72 13.30 -4.62
C LEU A 146 11.05 14.30 -5.56
N SER A 147 11.79 14.76 -6.56
CA SER A 147 11.26 15.58 -7.65
C SER A 147 10.24 14.81 -8.48
N ALA A 148 9.39 15.53 -9.21
CA ALA A 148 8.42 14.90 -10.12
C ALA A 148 9.11 14.00 -11.17
N LYS A 149 10.32 14.37 -11.60
CA LYS A 149 11.13 13.58 -12.54
C LYS A 149 11.61 12.29 -11.90
N GLU A 150 12.16 12.34 -10.68
CA GLU A 150 12.63 11.15 -9.96
C GLU A 150 11.48 10.20 -9.64
N LEU A 151 10.33 10.74 -9.19
CA LEU A 151 9.13 9.94 -8.99
C LEU A 151 8.71 9.23 -10.27
N TYR A 152 8.72 9.94 -11.41
CA TYR A 152 8.36 9.38 -12.70
C TYR A 152 9.31 8.27 -13.16
N MET A 153 10.62 8.50 -13.07
CA MET A 153 11.62 7.49 -13.43
C MET A 153 11.49 6.24 -12.54
N ASN A 154 11.49 6.43 -11.21
CA ASN A 154 11.60 5.33 -10.24
C ASN A 154 10.34 4.47 -10.12
N PHE A 155 9.14 5.06 -10.26
CA PHE A 155 7.88 4.36 -9.98
C PHE A 155 6.95 4.19 -11.19
N PHE A 156 7.20 4.91 -12.28
CA PHE A 156 6.33 4.90 -13.46
C PHE A 156 7.01 4.39 -14.73
N ILE A 157 8.31 4.67 -14.98
CA ILE A 157 9.03 4.12 -16.15
C ILE A 157 9.67 2.77 -15.84
N LEU A 158 10.50 2.68 -14.79
CA LEU A 158 11.24 1.45 -14.43
C LEU A 158 10.32 0.23 -14.18
N TRP A 159 9.02 0.45 -14.00
CA TRP A 159 7.99 -0.57 -13.78
C TRP A 159 7.08 -0.83 -14.99
N GLU A 160 7.19 -0.06 -16.08
CA GLU A 160 6.52 -0.37 -17.36
C GLU A 160 7.45 -1.08 -18.36
N GLU A 161 8.76 -1.14 -18.08
CA GLU A 161 9.79 -1.79 -18.92
C GLU A 161 10.22 -3.20 -18.42
N ILE A 162 9.64 -3.70 -17.32
CA ILE A 162 9.80 -5.08 -16.82
C ILE A 162 8.47 -5.82 -17.00
#